data_AF-A0A2B4RSD6-F1
#
_entry.id   AF-A0A2B4RSD6-F1
#
_cell.length_a   1.000
_cell.length_b   1.000
_cell.length_c   1.000
_cell.angle_alpha   90.00
_cell.angle_beta   90.00
_cell.angle_gamma   90.00
#
_symmetry.space_group_name_H-M   'P 1'
#
loop_
_entity.id
_entity.type
_entity.pdbx_description
1 polymer ?
#
loop_
_entity_poly.entity_id
_entity_poly.type
_entity_poly.pdbx_seq_one_letter_code
_entity_poly.pdbx_strand_id
1 'polypeptide(L)'
;MKTVIVLNTESDSSKAHALKNHLRGRMQNVPADLRNIIDILAEDQDFKAHFHHSDCVLLIGSRQASSLLRNKQQETEDEFITFDGKFIHDELTENKELVKNKLVMVFLTERSASDWIPAGLDERRIFDLLNEKIHRVVVAMGHRQYKVRKMSQELAIVKEVFPIMSDDKCKEHLSTPSS
;
A
#
# COMPACT_ATOMS: atom_id res chain seq x y z
N MET A 1 -7.20 6.04 -15.89
CA MET A 1 -6.49 6.56 -14.69
C MET A 1 -6.58 5.48 -13.64
N LYS A 2 -5.47 5.14 -12.99
CA LYS A 2 -5.46 4.09 -11.97
C LYS A 2 -5.90 4.64 -10.62
N THR A 3 -6.62 3.86 -9.84
CA THR A 3 -7.16 4.27 -8.55
C THR A 3 -6.48 3.51 -7.41
N VAL A 4 -5.98 4.27 -6.44
CA VAL A 4 -5.35 3.75 -5.24
C VAL A 4 -6.13 4.24 -4.04
N ILE A 5 -6.67 3.29 -3.27
CA ILE A 5 -7.33 3.60 -2.02
C ILE A 5 -6.28 3.66 -0.92
N VAL A 6 -6.18 4.80 -0.25
CA VAL A 6 -5.28 5.00 0.89
C VAL A 6 -6.09 4.89 2.17
N LEU A 7 -5.86 3.83 2.93
CA LEU A 7 -6.48 3.60 4.22
C LEU A 7 -5.52 4.09 5.31
N ASN A 8 -5.90 5.13 6.03
CA ASN A 8 -5.18 5.65 7.19
C ASN A 8 -6.18 6.02 8.27
N THR A 9 -5.79 5.91 9.53
CA THR A 9 -6.55 6.48 10.64
C THR A 9 -6.28 7.97 10.72
N GLU A 10 -7.10 8.69 11.49
CA GLU A 10 -6.96 10.13 11.65
C GLU A 10 -5.66 10.49 12.37
N SER A 11 -5.23 9.68 13.34
CA SER A 11 -3.91 9.84 13.97
C SER A 11 -2.74 9.81 12.99
N ASP A 12 -2.92 9.19 11.81
CA ASP A 12 -1.91 9.05 10.78
C ASP A 12 -2.09 10.04 9.61
N SER A 13 -3.15 10.88 9.63
CA SER A 13 -3.61 11.70 8.50
C SER A 13 -2.52 12.60 7.92
N SER A 14 -1.80 13.33 8.76
CA SER A 14 -0.72 14.23 8.35
C SER A 14 0.43 13.49 7.64
N LYS A 15 0.83 12.33 8.16
CA LYS A 15 1.93 11.54 7.56
C LYS A 15 1.47 10.81 6.30
N ALA A 16 0.24 10.30 6.30
CA ALA A 16 -0.38 9.70 5.12
C ALA A 16 -0.52 10.73 3.98
N HIS A 17 -0.89 11.97 4.30
CA HIS A 17 -0.95 13.07 3.34
C HIS A 17 0.43 13.38 2.74
N ALA A 18 1.48 13.44 3.57
CA ALA A 18 2.85 13.62 3.10
C ALA A 18 3.29 12.49 2.17
N LEU A 19 2.98 11.23 2.52
CA LEU A 19 3.27 10.08 1.67
C LEU A 19 2.50 10.15 0.35
N LYS A 20 1.21 10.49 0.36
CA LYS A 20 0.39 10.68 -0.85
C LYS A 20 1.04 11.70 -1.80
N ASN A 21 1.41 12.86 -1.29
CA ASN A 21 2.03 13.91 -2.08
C ASN A 21 3.40 13.48 -2.64
N HIS A 22 4.20 12.75 -1.85
CA HIS A 22 5.45 12.19 -2.33
C HIS A 22 5.23 11.18 -3.46
N LEU A 23 4.32 10.23 -3.28
CA LEU A 23 4.00 9.22 -4.28
C LEU A 23 3.49 9.87 -5.57
N ARG A 24 2.60 10.87 -5.48
CA ARG A 24 2.16 11.67 -6.65
C ARG A 24 3.33 12.31 -7.38
N GLY A 25 4.27 12.91 -6.65
CA GLY A 25 5.47 13.51 -7.23
C GLY A 25 6.39 12.50 -7.93
N ARG A 26 6.43 11.25 -7.46
CA ARG A 26 7.23 10.17 -8.06
C ARG A 26 6.54 9.49 -9.24
N MET A 27 5.21 9.52 -9.28
CA MET A 27 4.38 8.86 -10.30
C MET A 27 3.92 9.83 -11.40
N GLN A 28 4.61 10.95 -11.63
CA GLN A 28 4.23 11.95 -12.65
C GLN A 28 4.01 11.36 -14.05
N ASN A 29 4.67 10.25 -14.39
CA ASN A 29 4.55 9.59 -15.70
C ASN A 29 3.38 8.59 -15.79
N VAL A 30 2.78 8.19 -14.66
CA VAL A 30 1.62 7.29 -14.62
C VAL A 30 0.59 7.87 -13.66
N PRO A 31 -0.43 8.59 -14.16
CA PRO A 31 -1.39 9.27 -13.30
C PRO A 31 -2.16 8.26 -12.44
N ALA A 32 -1.93 8.35 -11.13
CA ALA A 32 -2.68 7.65 -10.10
C ALA A 32 -3.53 8.63 -9.32
N ASP A 33 -4.73 8.18 -9.04
CA ASP A 33 -5.65 8.85 -8.16
C ASP A 33 -5.59 8.20 -6.77
N LEU A 34 -4.91 8.87 -5.84
CA LEU A 34 -4.77 8.41 -4.47
C LEU A 34 -5.85 9.06 -3.62
N ARG A 35 -6.87 8.30 -3.25
CA ARG A 35 -8.01 8.77 -2.46
C ARG A 35 -8.12 8.02 -1.14
N ASN A 36 -8.42 8.71 -0.05
CA ASN A 36 -8.85 8.07 1.19
C ASN A 36 -10.38 8.02 1.28
N ILE A 37 -10.91 7.51 2.39
CA ILE A 37 -12.36 7.41 2.60
C ILE A 37 -13.02 8.79 2.52
N ILE A 38 -12.46 9.80 3.19
CA ILE A 38 -12.99 11.17 3.20
C ILE A 38 -13.03 11.76 1.79
N ASP A 39 -11.96 11.61 1.00
CA ASP A 39 -11.87 12.09 -0.38
C ASP A 39 -13.01 11.51 -1.24
N ILE A 40 -13.40 10.24 -1.02
CA ILE A 40 -14.46 9.57 -1.78
C ILE A 40 -15.83 10.00 -1.28
N LEU A 41 -16.04 10.04 0.04
CA LEU A 41 -17.32 10.44 0.62
C LEU A 41 -17.66 11.91 0.33
N ALA A 42 -16.67 12.79 0.27
CA ALA A 42 -16.86 14.21 -0.08
C ALA A 42 -17.36 14.43 -1.51
N GLU A 43 -17.20 13.45 -2.40
CA GLU A 43 -17.75 13.46 -3.76
C GLU A 43 -19.12 12.74 -3.85
N ASP A 44 -19.79 12.51 -2.72
CA ASP A 44 -21.05 11.75 -2.59
C ASP A 44 -20.97 10.33 -3.22
N GLN A 45 -19.78 9.72 -3.16
CA GLN A 45 -19.53 8.41 -3.77
C GLN A 45 -19.57 7.27 -2.74
N ASP A 46 -19.95 6.07 -3.21
CA ASP A 46 -19.91 4.86 -2.39
C ASP A 46 -18.47 4.35 -2.25
N PHE A 47 -17.92 4.51 -1.04
CA PHE A 47 -16.59 4.02 -0.68
C PHE A 47 -16.41 2.52 -0.95
N LYS A 48 -17.40 1.69 -0.63
CA LYS A 48 -17.26 0.23 -0.77
C LYS A 48 -17.16 -0.15 -2.24
N ALA A 49 -18.00 0.46 -3.08
CA ALA A 49 -17.90 0.30 -4.52
C ALA A 49 -16.51 0.74 -5.03
N HIS A 50 -16.00 1.89 -4.61
CA HIS A 50 -14.66 2.36 -5.01
C HIS A 50 -13.54 1.44 -4.52
N PHE A 51 -13.68 0.90 -3.31
CA PHE A 51 -12.73 -0.04 -2.73
C PHE A 51 -12.57 -1.29 -3.60
N HIS A 52 -13.68 -1.92 -4.00
CA HIS A 52 -13.64 -3.12 -4.83
C HIS A 52 -13.10 -2.86 -6.25
N HIS A 53 -13.45 -1.70 -6.83
CA HIS A 53 -13.00 -1.30 -8.17
C HIS A 53 -11.60 -0.70 -8.20
N SER A 54 -10.96 -0.50 -7.03
CA SER A 54 -9.61 0.04 -6.95
C SER A 54 -8.58 -0.89 -7.60
N ASP A 55 -7.53 -0.31 -8.19
CA ASP A 55 -6.39 -1.06 -8.70
C ASP A 55 -5.48 -1.51 -7.55
N CYS A 56 -5.34 -0.67 -6.51
CA CYS A 56 -4.46 -0.90 -5.37
C CYS A 56 -5.09 -0.40 -4.07
N VAL A 57 -4.82 -1.11 -2.97
CA VAL A 57 -5.15 -0.68 -1.61
C VAL A 57 -3.84 -0.46 -0.85
N LEU A 58 -3.58 0.77 -0.45
CA LEU A 58 -2.44 1.16 0.37
C LEU A 58 -2.93 1.34 1.82
N LEU A 59 -2.61 0.38 2.69
CA LEU A 59 -2.97 0.44 4.11
C LEU A 59 -1.79 0.97 4.94
N ILE A 60 -2.01 2.08 5.63
CA ILE A 60 -1.06 2.61 6.61
C ILE A 60 -1.19 1.81 7.90
N GLY A 61 -0.14 1.03 8.20
CA GLY A 61 -0.02 0.26 9.41
C GLY A 61 0.39 1.13 10.59
N SER A 62 -0.44 1.12 11.64
CA SER A 62 -0.16 1.75 12.92
C SER A 62 -0.82 0.97 14.06
N ARG A 63 -0.50 1.33 15.30
CA ARG A 63 -1.17 0.74 16.48
C ARG A 63 -2.66 1.04 16.49
N GLN A 64 -3.04 2.25 16.08
CA GLN A 64 -4.44 2.68 16.01
C GLN A 64 -5.18 1.88 14.92
N ALA A 65 -4.62 1.81 13.70
CA ALA A 65 -5.20 1.02 12.62
C ALA A 65 -5.36 -0.45 13.01
N SER A 66 -4.33 -1.02 13.65
CA SER A 66 -4.35 -2.40 14.14
C SER A 66 -5.44 -2.64 15.18
N SER A 67 -5.64 -1.70 16.11
CA SER A 67 -6.71 -1.78 17.12
C SER A 67 -8.09 -1.76 16.46
N LEU A 68 -8.34 -0.82 15.55
CA LEU A 68 -9.61 -0.68 14.84
C LEU A 68 -9.93 -1.92 14.00
N LEU A 69 -8.92 -2.49 13.30
CA LEU A 69 -9.09 -3.71 12.50
C LEU A 69 -9.38 -4.92 13.38
N ARG A 70 -8.59 -5.16 14.44
CA ARG A 70 -8.78 -6.30 15.35
C ARG A 70 -10.13 -6.27 16.03
N ASN A 71 -10.56 -5.10 16.46
CA ASN A 71 -11.81 -4.91 17.19
C ASN A 71 -13.01 -4.66 16.26
N LYS A 72 -12.79 -4.61 14.93
CA LYS A 72 -13.80 -4.29 13.92
C LYS A 72 -14.55 -2.99 14.24
N GLN A 73 -13.81 -1.96 14.65
CA GLN A 73 -14.33 -0.66 15.06
C GLN A 73 -14.20 0.37 13.95
N GLN A 74 -15.14 1.31 13.93
CA GLN A 74 -15.08 2.48 13.06
C GLN A 74 -14.43 3.64 13.80
N GLU A 75 -13.65 4.44 13.08
CA GLU A 75 -13.22 5.76 13.50
C GLU A 75 -14.04 6.80 12.75
N THR A 76 -14.45 7.85 13.47
CA THR A 76 -15.25 8.94 12.93
C THR A 76 -14.68 10.29 13.33
N GLU A 77 -14.77 11.26 12.45
CA GLU A 77 -14.47 12.67 12.69
C GLU A 77 -15.64 13.51 12.18
N ASP A 78 -16.16 14.42 13.01
CA ASP A 78 -17.34 15.24 12.69
C ASP A 78 -18.53 14.44 12.10
N GLU A 79 -18.82 13.28 12.69
CA GLU A 79 -19.86 12.32 12.28
C GLU A 79 -19.58 11.56 10.95
N PHE A 80 -18.47 11.85 10.27
CA PHE A 80 -18.03 11.13 9.08
C PHE A 80 -17.11 9.98 9.43
N ILE A 81 -17.32 8.82 8.80
CA ILE A 81 -16.41 7.68 8.95
C ILE A 81 -15.08 8.01 8.26
N THR A 82 -13.99 8.00 9.03
CA THR A 82 -12.62 8.20 8.52
C THR A 82 -11.89 6.88 8.34
N PHE A 83 -12.29 5.84 9.09
CA PHE A 83 -11.76 4.49 8.97
C PHE A 83 -12.81 3.43 9.33
N ASP A 84 -13.20 2.57 8.38
CA ASP A 84 -14.16 1.48 8.63
C ASP A 84 -13.45 0.16 8.94
N GLY A 85 -12.97 -0.01 10.17
CA GLY A 85 -12.18 -1.19 10.56
C GLY A 85 -12.95 -2.51 10.43
N LYS A 86 -14.29 -2.49 10.52
CA LYS A 86 -15.11 -3.69 10.29
C LYS A 86 -15.07 -4.10 8.82
N PHE A 87 -15.45 -3.19 7.93
CA PHE A 87 -15.46 -3.46 6.49
C PHE A 87 -14.06 -3.86 5.99
N ILE A 88 -13.04 -3.10 6.37
CA ILE A 88 -11.66 -3.37 5.94
C ILE A 88 -11.19 -4.74 6.46
N HIS A 89 -11.45 -5.06 7.73
CA HIS A 89 -11.06 -6.36 8.29
C HIS A 89 -11.72 -7.53 7.52
N ASP A 90 -13.03 -7.44 7.27
CA ASP A 90 -13.78 -8.51 6.61
C ASP A 90 -13.27 -8.70 5.17
N GLU A 91 -13.09 -7.62 4.40
CA GLU A 91 -12.51 -7.67 3.06
C GLU A 91 -11.10 -8.28 3.04
N LEU A 92 -10.22 -7.83 3.94
CA LEU A 92 -8.84 -8.33 3.99
C LEU A 92 -8.70 -9.74 4.58
N THR A 93 -9.76 -10.30 5.15
CA THR A 93 -9.78 -11.68 5.67
C THR A 93 -10.42 -12.64 4.68
N GLU A 94 -11.51 -12.22 4.02
CA GLU A 94 -12.32 -13.05 3.14
C GLU A 94 -11.82 -13.01 1.68
N ASN A 95 -11.27 -11.88 1.24
CA ASN A 95 -10.84 -11.67 -0.14
C ASN A 95 -9.33 -11.92 -0.33
N LYS A 96 -8.97 -13.19 -0.51
CA LYS A 96 -7.57 -13.61 -0.73
C LYS A 96 -6.93 -12.98 -1.97
N GLU A 97 -7.72 -12.72 -3.02
CA GLU A 97 -7.20 -12.09 -4.25
C GLU A 97 -6.83 -10.64 -4.01
N LEU A 98 -7.64 -9.91 -3.24
CA LEU A 98 -7.33 -8.53 -2.85
C LEU A 98 -6.02 -8.49 -2.04
N VAL A 99 -5.89 -9.33 -1.02
CA VAL A 99 -4.68 -9.41 -0.19
C VAL A 99 -3.43 -9.73 -1.03
N LYS A 100 -3.55 -10.68 -1.96
CA LYS A 100 -2.42 -11.13 -2.77
C LYS A 100 -2.01 -10.13 -3.86
N ASN A 101 -2.97 -9.51 -4.52
CA ASN A 101 -2.73 -8.78 -5.77
C ASN A 101 -2.78 -7.26 -5.59
N LYS A 102 -3.66 -6.76 -4.71
CA LYS A 102 -3.97 -5.32 -4.59
C LYS A 102 -3.43 -4.67 -3.31
N LEU A 103 -3.28 -5.41 -2.23
CA LEU A 103 -2.87 -4.85 -0.95
C LEU A 103 -1.36 -4.55 -0.91
N VAL A 104 -1.01 -3.36 -0.43
CA VAL A 104 0.32 -2.95 0.01
C VAL A 104 0.17 -2.34 1.40
N MET A 105 1.03 -2.75 2.34
CA MET A 105 1.05 -2.20 3.70
C MET A 105 2.29 -1.34 3.92
N VAL A 106 2.10 -0.17 4.53
CA VAL A 106 3.19 0.75 4.86
C VAL A 106 3.10 1.17 6.31
N PHE A 107 4.13 0.87 7.08
CA PHE A 107 4.33 1.34 8.44
C PHE A 107 5.18 2.61 8.40
N LEU A 108 4.61 3.71 8.91
CA LEU A 108 5.29 5.01 9.03
C LEU A 108 6.06 5.14 10.35
N THR A 109 5.90 4.15 11.22
CA THR A 109 6.63 3.98 12.47
C THR A 109 7.17 2.56 12.57
N GLU A 110 8.05 2.28 13.53
CA GLU A 110 8.56 0.94 13.76
C GLU A 110 7.41 -0.06 13.96
N ARG A 111 7.45 -1.15 13.16
CA ARG A 111 6.47 -2.24 13.26
C ARG A 111 6.64 -2.99 14.58
N SER A 112 5.52 -3.25 15.24
CA SER A 112 5.39 -4.09 16.42
C SER A 112 4.90 -5.49 16.05
N ALA A 113 5.27 -6.49 16.85
CA ALA A 113 4.69 -7.83 16.77
C ALA A 113 3.16 -7.84 17.03
N SER A 114 2.64 -6.81 17.71
CA SER A 114 1.19 -6.64 17.94
C SER A 114 0.44 -6.08 16.73
N ASP A 115 1.13 -5.55 15.73
CA ASP A 115 0.47 -4.92 14.59
C ASP A 115 -0.33 -5.96 13.79
N TRP A 116 -1.48 -5.54 13.32
CA TRP A 116 -2.38 -6.41 12.57
C TRP A 116 -1.92 -6.48 11.13
N ILE A 117 -1.77 -7.71 10.61
CA ILE A 117 -1.39 -7.99 9.23
C ILE A 117 -2.31 -9.12 8.74
N PRO A 118 -2.94 -8.97 7.57
CA PRO A 118 -3.82 -10.00 7.04
C PRO A 118 -3.01 -11.25 6.70
N ALA A 119 -3.59 -12.41 6.99
CA ALA A 119 -2.95 -13.69 6.70
C ALA A 119 -2.75 -13.86 5.18
N GLY A 120 -1.55 -14.29 4.78
CA GLY A 120 -1.22 -14.55 3.38
C GLY A 120 -0.73 -13.32 2.59
N LEU A 121 -0.60 -12.15 3.22
CA LEU A 121 0.11 -11.02 2.61
C LEU A 121 1.59 -11.37 2.44
N ASP A 122 2.13 -11.14 1.24
CA ASP A 122 3.56 -11.30 0.96
C ASP A 122 4.36 -10.24 1.73
N GLU A 123 5.34 -10.64 2.52
CA GLU A 123 6.23 -9.73 3.27
C GLU A 123 6.94 -8.73 2.34
N ARG A 124 7.08 -9.03 1.03
CA ARG A 124 7.61 -8.07 0.04
C ARG A 124 6.70 -6.87 -0.21
N ARG A 125 5.42 -6.97 0.15
CA ARG A 125 4.40 -5.91 0.05
C ARG A 125 4.19 -5.15 1.36
N ILE A 126 5.06 -5.40 2.34
CA ILE A 126 5.06 -4.72 3.64
C ILE A 126 6.31 -3.85 3.73
N PHE A 127 6.13 -2.55 3.96
CA PHE A 127 7.21 -1.57 4.06
C PHE A 127 7.23 -0.92 5.44
N ASP A 128 8.40 -0.77 6.05
CA ASP A 128 8.59 -0.09 7.34
C ASP A 128 9.54 1.09 7.16
N LEU A 129 8.98 2.27 6.93
CA LEU A 129 9.73 3.45 6.50
C LEU A 129 10.72 3.99 7.55
N LEU A 130 10.57 3.65 8.83
CA LEU A 130 11.53 4.04 9.87
C LEU A 130 12.72 3.09 9.97
N ASN A 131 12.55 1.81 9.70
CA ASN A 131 13.66 0.88 9.64
C ASN A 131 14.41 1.05 8.32
N GLU A 132 15.57 1.72 8.29
CA GLU A 132 16.43 1.86 7.09
C GLU A 132 16.82 0.55 6.36
N LYS A 133 16.42 -0.62 6.86
CA LYS A 133 16.86 -1.94 6.39
C LYS A 133 15.78 -2.66 5.58
N ILE A 134 15.79 -2.44 4.27
CA ILE A 134 15.33 -3.49 3.35
C ILE A 134 16.39 -4.60 3.37
N HIS A 135 16.16 -5.66 4.13
CA HIS A 135 16.86 -6.93 3.89
C HIS A 135 16.25 -7.56 2.65
N ARG A 136 16.72 -7.15 1.47
CA ARG A 136 16.40 -7.87 0.24
C ARG A 136 17.18 -9.19 0.27
N VAL A 137 16.57 -10.26 0.79
CA VAL A 137 17.09 -11.62 0.57
C VAL A 137 16.81 -11.95 -0.89
N VAL A 138 17.72 -11.53 -1.77
CA VAL A 138 17.81 -12.10 -3.11
C VAL A 138 18.51 -13.44 -2.93
N VAL A 139 17.75 -14.53 -2.91
CA VAL A 139 18.32 -15.87 -3.08
C VAL A 139 18.71 -15.99 -4.55
N ALA A 140 19.92 -15.55 -4.88
CA ALA A 140 20.58 -15.95 -6.11
C ALA A 140 21.50 -17.12 -5.76
N MET A 141 21.10 -18.33 -6.11
CA MET A 141 22.02 -19.46 -6.13
C MET A 141 23.07 -19.19 -7.21
N GLY A 142 24.29 -18.83 -6.80
CA GLY A 142 25.41 -18.62 -7.71
C GLY A 142 26.45 -17.68 -7.10
N HIS A 143 27.58 -18.26 -6.70
CA HIS A 143 28.73 -17.56 -6.14
C HIS A 143 29.16 -16.35 -7.00
N ARG A 144 29.01 -15.12 -6.48
CA ARG A 144 29.99 -14.00 -6.49
C ARG A 144 29.31 -12.64 -6.27
N GLN A 145 29.82 -11.93 -5.26
CA GLN A 145 29.72 -10.48 -4.99
C GLN A 145 28.31 -9.88 -4.85
N TYR A 146 27.87 -9.77 -3.59
CA TYR A 146 26.68 -9.03 -3.18
C TYR A 146 26.89 -7.53 -3.33
N LYS A 147 26.36 -6.95 -4.42
CA LYS A 147 26.19 -5.50 -4.52
C LYS A 147 24.86 -5.14 -3.85
N VAL A 148 24.91 -4.81 -2.56
CA VAL A 148 23.75 -4.27 -1.82
C VAL A 148 23.39 -2.92 -2.46
N ARG A 149 22.38 -2.90 -3.32
CA ARG A 149 21.78 -1.64 -3.80
C ARG A 149 20.85 -1.13 -2.70
N LYS A 150 21.26 -0.09 -1.97
CA LYS A 150 20.39 0.66 -1.06
C LYS A 150 19.32 1.35 -1.92
N MET A 151 18.12 0.77 -2.01
CA MET A 151 16.95 1.46 -2.56
C MET A 151 16.24 2.17 -1.40
N SER A 152 15.89 3.45 -1.57
CA SER A 152 14.96 4.10 -0.62
C SER A 152 13.67 3.28 -0.57
N GLN A 153 13.11 3.08 0.62
CA GLN A 153 11.86 2.35 0.79
C GLN A 153 10.70 2.98 0.02
N GLU A 154 10.69 4.30 -0.12
CA GLU A 154 9.73 5.04 -0.92
C GLU A 154 9.79 4.59 -2.39
N LEU A 155 11.00 4.38 -2.91
CA LEU A 155 11.20 3.89 -4.27
C LEU A 155 10.77 2.43 -4.42
N ALA A 156 10.82 1.65 -3.34
CA ALA A 156 10.32 0.29 -3.31
C ALA A 156 8.78 0.26 -3.28
N ILE A 157 8.14 1.13 -2.51
CA ILE A 157 6.67 1.32 -2.54
C ILE A 157 6.23 1.71 -3.94
N VAL A 158 6.88 2.71 -4.56
CA VAL A 158 6.58 3.09 -5.95
C VAL A 158 6.74 1.89 -6.87
N LYS A 159 7.78 1.06 -6.70
CA LYS A 159 7.97 -0.14 -7.53
C LYS A 159 6.99 -1.28 -7.30
N GLU A 160 6.29 -1.35 -6.17
CA GLU A 160 5.22 -2.32 -5.97
C GLU A 160 3.87 -1.77 -6.44
N VAL A 161 3.61 -0.49 -6.20
CA VAL A 161 2.38 0.19 -6.63
C VAL A 161 2.39 0.42 -8.15
N PHE A 162 3.54 0.73 -8.75
CA PHE A 162 3.65 1.07 -10.17
C PHE A 162 3.31 -0.08 -11.12
N PRO A 163 3.79 -1.33 -10.94
CA PRO A 163 3.36 -2.46 -11.75
C PRO A 163 1.86 -2.72 -11.63
N ILE A 164 1.27 -2.61 -10.43
CA ILE A 164 -0.19 -2.71 -10.23
C ILE A 164 -0.92 -1.63 -11.05
N MET A 165 -0.31 -0.45 -11.15
CA MET A 165 -0.81 0.65 -11.96
C MET A 165 -0.46 0.57 -13.46
N SER A 166 0.43 -0.33 -13.89
CA SER A 166 0.97 -0.32 -15.26
C SER A 166 0.46 -1.47 -16.13
N ASP A 167 -0.56 -2.20 -15.71
CA ASP A 167 -1.15 -3.25 -16.54
C ASP A 167 -1.94 -2.66 -17.72
N ASP A 168 -1.21 -2.43 -18.81
CA ASP A 168 -1.54 -2.86 -20.17
C ASP A 168 -0.24 -3.20 -20.92
N LYS A 169 -0.08 -4.48 -21.29
CA LYS A 169 0.85 -5.00 -22.32
C LYS A 169 2.25 -4.34 -22.41
N CYS A 170 3.18 -4.69 -21.52
CA CYS A 170 4.61 -4.55 -21.81
C CYS A 170 5.40 -5.77 -21.32
N LYS A 171 5.00 -6.95 -21.81
CA LYS A 171 5.91 -8.08 -22.02
C LYS A 171 6.32 -8.06 -23.49
N GLU A 172 7.37 -7.31 -23.81
CA GLU A 172 8.32 -7.57 -24.91
C GLU A 172 9.31 -6.41 -24.96
N HIS A 173 10.56 -6.70 -25.37
CA HIS A 173 11.72 -5.80 -25.44
C HIS A 173 12.60 -5.75 -24.17
N LEU A 174 13.00 -6.93 -23.70
CA LEU A 174 14.42 -7.14 -23.39
C LEU A 174 15.15 -7.43 -24.71
N SER A 175 15.42 -6.37 -25.48
CA SER A 175 16.37 -6.47 -26.60
C SER A 175 17.76 -6.54 -26.00
N THR A 176 18.38 -7.71 -26.09
CA THR A 176 19.83 -7.87 -26.00
C THR A 176 20.48 -7.02 -27.10
N PRO A 177 21.50 -6.21 -26.82
CA PRO A 177 22.35 -5.70 -27.89
C PRO A 177 23.32 -6.80 -28.28
N SER A 178 23.04 -7.48 -29.38
CA SER A 178 24.03 -8.18 -30.17
C SER A 178 24.63 -7.19 -31.17
N SER A 179 25.87 -6.79 -30.93
CA SER A 179 26.98 -6.65 -31.90
C SER A 179 28.24 -6.24 -31.15
#